data_AF-A0A261EPP9-F1
#
_entry.id   AF-A0A261EPP9-F1
#
_cell.length_a   1.000
_cell.length_b   1.000
_cell.length_c   1.000
_cell.angle_alpha   90.00
_cell.angle_beta   90.00
_cell.angle_gamma   90.00
#
_symmetry.space_group_name_H-M   'P 1'
#
loop_
_entity.id
_entity.type
_entity.pdbx_description
1 polymer ?
#
loop_
_entity_poly.entity_id
_entity_poly.type
_entity_poly.pdbx_seq_one_letter_code
_entity_poly.pdbx_strand_id
1 'polypeptide(L)'
;MTMGHDYRPGIRESRVAKETNRRIRLAVLAQAARLVDEGHLDKVLPMLIANYANDPKRIGQIHLIQLDEAMFGTQYITAKRWVRRMRERLHDTTHLTDGRLDIAWALDTQEHTVRMTLWLWMLAEREKLTAFRVPGGFPYSLIYDNWDPAYDEYAQQADDTDWDDDEPDTDGTMDDTDWEARG
;
A
#
# COMPACT_ATOMS: atom_id res chain seq x y z
N MET A 1 58.63 30.61 1.32
CA MET A 1 58.38 29.20 0.95
C MET A 1 56.97 28.85 1.37
N THR A 2 56.03 28.84 0.43
CA THR A 2 54.61 28.49 0.66
C THR A 2 54.27 27.29 -0.23
N MET A 3 54.40 26.09 0.33
CA MET A 3 53.72 24.88 -0.12
C MET A 3 52.69 24.55 0.96
N GLY A 4 51.49 24.07 0.70
CA GLY A 4 50.82 23.64 -0.51
C GLY A 4 49.46 23.15 -0.02
N HIS A 5 48.41 23.56 -0.72
CA HIS A 5 47.01 23.35 -0.33
C HIS A 5 46.71 21.84 -0.14
N ASP A 6 46.18 21.47 1.04
CA ASP A 6 45.57 20.17 1.29
C ASP A 6 44.40 19.92 0.32
N TYR A 7 44.63 19.09 -0.71
CA TYR A 7 43.59 18.62 -1.63
C TYR A 7 43.03 17.31 -1.06
N ARG A 8 41.82 17.35 -0.46
CA ARG A 8 41.09 16.14 -0.01
C ARG A 8 40.04 15.71 -1.06
N PRO A 9 40.38 14.82 -2.01
CA PRO A 9 39.48 14.41 -3.10
C PRO A 9 38.18 13.71 -2.64
N GLY A 10 38.20 12.99 -1.51
CA GLY A 10 37.05 12.18 -1.07
C GLY A 10 35.78 12.95 -0.65
N ILE A 11 35.89 14.23 -0.28
CA ILE A 11 34.71 15.03 0.15
C ILE A 11 33.91 15.52 -1.07
N ARG A 12 34.57 15.82 -2.19
CA ARG A 12 33.90 16.30 -3.42
C ARG A 12 33.18 15.18 -4.16
N GLU A 13 33.80 14.00 -4.28
CA GLU A 13 33.18 12.81 -4.86
C GLU A 13 31.92 12.38 -4.09
N SER A 14 31.97 12.47 -2.75
CA SER A 14 30.80 12.21 -1.90
C SER A 14 29.64 13.18 -2.15
N ARG A 15 29.91 14.47 -2.38
CA ARG A 15 28.87 15.47 -2.68
C ARG A 15 28.26 15.27 -4.07
N VAL A 16 29.09 14.99 -5.07
CA VAL A 16 28.62 14.72 -6.45
C VAL A 16 27.76 13.46 -6.49
N ALA A 17 28.16 12.39 -5.79
CA ALA A 17 27.38 11.17 -5.69
C ALA A 17 26.03 11.40 -4.98
N LYS A 18 26.03 12.15 -3.88
CA LYS A 18 24.78 12.52 -3.16
C LYS A 18 23.82 13.32 -4.04
N GLU A 19 24.33 14.31 -4.76
CA GLU A 19 23.52 15.13 -5.66
C GLU A 19 22.99 14.31 -6.84
N THR A 20 23.81 13.42 -7.39
CA THR A 20 23.37 12.49 -8.45
C THR A 20 22.24 11.59 -7.96
N ASN A 21 22.39 10.98 -6.77
CA ASN A 21 21.34 10.14 -6.17
C ASN A 21 20.07 10.94 -5.87
N ARG A 22 20.20 12.20 -5.46
CA ARG A 22 19.06 13.11 -5.27
C ARG A 22 18.35 13.38 -6.58
N ARG A 23 19.08 13.72 -7.65
CA ARG A 23 18.51 13.99 -8.98
C ARG A 23 17.75 12.79 -9.55
N ILE A 24 18.30 11.59 -9.40
CA ILE A 24 17.64 10.35 -9.85
C ILE A 24 16.31 10.15 -9.12
N ARG A 25 16.29 10.27 -7.79
CA ARG A 25 15.07 10.13 -7.01
C ARG A 25 14.03 11.20 -7.33
N LEU A 26 14.47 12.45 -7.49
CA LEU A 26 13.60 13.55 -7.90
C LEU A 26 12.99 13.33 -9.28
N ALA A 27 13.73 12.73 -10.22
CA ALA A 27 13.20 12.41 -11.54
C ALA A 27 12.06 11.39 -11.48
N VAL A 28 12.20 10.35 -10.65
CA VAL A 28 11.13 9.35 -10.44
C VAL A 28 9.92 9.96 -9.75
N LEU A 29 10.13 10.81 -8.73
CA LEU A 29 9.04 11.55 -8.07
C LEU A 29 8.31 12.47 -9.06
N ALA A 30 9.03 13.18 -9.92
CA ALA A 30 8.43 14.03 -10.95
C ALA A 30 7.67 13.22 -12.01
N GLN A 31 8.13 12.00 -12.33
CA GLN A 31 7.42 11.09 -13.21
C GLN A 31 6.11 10.60 -12.57
N ALA A 32 6.13 10.23 -11.28
CA ALA A 32 4.93 9.86 -10.54
C ALA A 32 3.91 11.00 -10.51
N ALA A 33 4.36 12.22 -10.18
CA ALA A 33 3.53 13.42 -10.18
C ALA A 33 2.85 13.65 -11.53
N ARG A 34 3.62 13.58 -12.63
CA ARG A 34 3.08 13.74 -13.98
C ARG A 34 2.02 12.70 -14.31
N LEU A 35 2.23 11.43 -13.97
CA LEU A 35 1.23 10.39 -14.22
C LEU A 35 -0.07 10.69 -13.49
N VAL A 36 0.00 11.17 -12.25
CA VAL A 36 -1.20 11.54 -11.48
C VAL A 36 -1.88 12.79 -12.06
N ASP A 37 -1.11 13.81 -12.44
CA ASP A 37 -1.63 15.01 -13.10
C ASP A 37 -2.37 14.68 -14.42
N GLU A 38 -1.90 13.66 -15.13
CA GLU A 38 -2.50 13.14 -16.37
C GLU A 38 -3.67 12.16 -16.13
N GLY A 39 -4.01 11.87 -14.86
CA GLY A 39 -5.10 10.95 -14.50
C GLY A 39 -4.74 9.46 -14.62
N HIS A 40 -3.45 9.14 -14.66
CA HIS A 40 -2.90 7.80 -14.87
C HIS A 40 -2.30 7.20 -13.59
N LEU A 41 -3.04 7.24 -12.47
CA LEU A 41 -2.60 6.61 -11.22
C LEU A 41 -2.33 5.10 -11.39
N ASP A 42 -3.08 4.43 -12.26
CA ASP A 42 -2.90 3.01 -12.61
C ASP A 42 -1.51 2.70 -13.21
N LYS A 43 -0.83 3.71 -13.77
CA LYS A 43 0.51 3.58 -14.34
C LYS A 43 1.64 3.81 -13.33
N VAL A 44 1.34 4.34 -12.14
CA VAL A 44 2.36 4.64 -11.12
C VAL A 44 3.06 3.36 -10.65
N LEU A 45 2.32 2.31 -10.29
CA LEU A 45 2.94 1.06 -9.84
C LEU A 45 3.84 0.40 -10.91
N PRO A 46 3.38 0.19 -12.17
CA PRO A 46 4.25 -0.29 -13.24
C PRO A 46 5.50 0.56 -13.46
N MET A 47 5.37 1.88 -13.39
CA MET A 47 6.49 2.81 -13.51
C MET A 47 7.48 2.65 -12.36
N LEU A 48 7.01 2.51 -11.12
CA LEU A 48 7.87 2.31 -9.95
C LEU A 48 8.59 0.96 -10.00
N ILE A 49 7.91 -0.12 -10.41
CA ILE A 49 8.51 -1.45 -10.58
C ILE A 49 9.63 -1.38 -11.63
N ALA A 50 9.37 -0.76 -12.79
CA ALA A 50 10.38 -0.63 -13.85
C ALA A 50 11.60 0.20 -13.39
N ASN A 51 11.38 1.33 -12.71
CA ASN A 51 12.46 2.15 -12.17
C ASN A 51 13.24 1.42 -11.06
N TYR A 52 12.55 0.71 -10.17
CA TYR A 52 13.18 -0.04 -9.09
C TYR A 52 14.01 -1.22 -9.62
N ALA A 53 13.52 -1.95 -10.62
CA ALA A 53 14.27 -3.03 -11.25
C ALA A 53 15.58 -2.54 -11.91
N ASN A 54 15.58 -1.32 -12.47
CA ASN A 54 16.76 -0.72 -13.08
C ASN A 54 17.78 -0.22 -12.05
N ASP A 55 17.34 0.35 -10.93
CA ASP A 55 18.22 0.88 -9.88
C ASP A 55 17.65 0.69 -8.46
N PRO A 56 17.68 -0.54 -7.91
CA PRO A 56 17.05 -0.84 -6.63
C PRO A 56 17.65 -0.04 -5.47
N LYS A 57 18.96 0.22 -5.52
CA LYS A 57 19.69 0.89 -4.43
C LYS A 57 19.28 2.36 -4.28
N ARG A 58 19.07 3.07 -5.38
CA ARG A 58 18.71 4.51 -5.33
C ARG A 58 17.21 4.70 -5.24
N ILE A 59 16.44 3.95 -6.02
CA ILE A 59 14.97 4.08 -6.05
C ILE A 59 14.35 3.52 -4.78
N GLY A 60 14.91 2.44 -4.23
CA GLY A 60 14.46 1.85 -2.97
C GLY A 60 14.41 2.84 -1.80
N GLN A 61 15.26 3.88 -1.81
CA GLN A 61 15.36 4.90 -0.75
C GLN A 61 14.35 6.05 -0.88
N ILE A 62 13.41 5.98 -1.82
CA ILE A 62 12.30 6.94 -1.90
C ILE A 62 11.26 6.52 -0.88
N HIS A 63 10.93 7.42 0.05
CA HIS A 63 9.92 7.14 1.06
C HIS A 63 8.51 7.25 0.47
N LEU A 64 7.58 6.44 0.98
CA LEU A 64 6.18 6.51 0.57
C LEU A 64 5.57 7.90 0.82
N ILE A 65 5.99 8.58 1.89
CA ILE A 65 5.58 9.97 2.15
C ILE A 65 6.05 10.93 1.05
N GLN A 66 7.28 10.74 0.55
CA GLN A 66 7.80 11.58 -0.54
C GLN A 66 7.05 11.35 -1.85
N LEU A 67 6.60 10.12 -2.08
CA LEU A 67 5.72 9.80 -3.22
C LEU A 67 4.36 10.47 -3.08
N ASP A 68 3.74 10.41 -1.90
CA ASP A 68 2.45 11.09 -1.63
C ASP A 68 2.55 12.61 -1.81
N GLU A 69 3.58 13.22 -1.21
CA GLU A 69 3.91 14.65 -1.37
C GLU A 69 4.08 15.03 -2.84
N ALA A 70 4.79 14.20 -3.63
CA ALA A 70 5.01 14.48 -5.05
C ALA A 70 3.75 14.31 -5.90
N MET A 71 2.94 13.27 -5.63
CA MET A 71 1.75 12.95 -6.43
C MET A 71 0.57 13.87 -6.14
N PHE A 72 0.36 14.25 -4.87
CA PHE A 72 -0.87 14.89 -4.43
C PHE A 72 -0.65 16.19 -3.65
N GLY A 73 0.60 16.62 -3.46
CA GLY A 73 0.91 17.81 -2.65
C GLY A 73 0.58 17.64 -1.17
N THR A 74 0.38 16.40 -0.70
CA THR A 74 0.00 16.09 0.67
C THR A 74 1.07 16.52 1.65
N GLN A 75 0.68 17.15 2.76
CA GLN A 75 1.65 17.47 3.82
C GLN A 75 2.15 16.22 4.53
N TYR A 76 3.44 16.22 4.92
CA TYR A 76 4.12 15.13 5.64
C TYR A 76 3.27 14.45 6.74
N ILE A 77 2.62 15.24 7.61
CA ILE A 77 1.82 14.71 8.74
C ILE A 77 0.64 13.87 8.24
N THR A 78 -0.03 14.35 7.19
CA THR A 78 -1.17 13.67 6.57
C THR A 78 -0.70 12.41 5.84
N ALA A 79 0.36 12.51 5.04
CA ALA A 79 0.94 11.37 4.34
C ALA A 79 1.38 10.28 5.32
N LYS A 80 2.04 10.65 6.43
CA LYS A 80 2.42 9.71 7.50
C LYS A 80 1.21 8.99 8.09
N ARG A 81 0.10 9.70 8.32
CA ARG A 81 -1.14 9.11 8.84
C ARG A 81 -1.71 8.06 7.88
N TRP A 82 -1.66 8.32 6.57
CA TRP A 82 -2.11 7.37 5.55
C TRP A 82 -1.20 6.15 5.45
N VAL A 83 0.12 6.34 5.57
CA VAL A 83 1.06 5.22 5.67
C VAL A 83 0.75 4.36 6.90
N ARG A 84 0.51 4.97 8.07
CA ARG A 84 0.12 4.24 9.28
C ARG A 84 -1.17 3.42 9.08
N ARG A 85 -2.22 4.01 8.53
CA ARG A 85 -3.48 3.30 8.26
C ARG A 85 -3.29 2.12 7.30
N MET A 86 -2.45 2.28 6.28
CA MET A 86 -2.12 1.21 5.35
C MET A 86 -1.40 0.05 6.06
N ARG A 87 -0.45 0.34 6.95
CA ARG A 87 0.19 -0.69 7.78
C ARG A 87 -0.79 -1.40 8.70
N GLU A 88 -1.69 -0.66 9.33
CA GLU A 88 -2.75 -1.22 10.19
C GLU A 88 -3.64 -2.19 9.39
N ARG A 89 -4.05 -1.84 8.17
CA ARG A 89 -4.82 -2.72 7.27
C ARG A 89 -4.06 -3.96 6.79
N LEU A 90 -2.73 -3.89 6.69
CA LEU A 90 -1.89 -5.04 6.33
C LEU A 90 -1.53 -5.93 7.52
N HIS A 91 -1.89 -5.51 8.74
CA HIS A 91 -1.36 -6.09 9.97
C HIS A 91 0.18 -6.16 9.97
N ASP A 92 0.83 -5.11 9.45
CA ASP A 92 2.28 -5.07 9.28
C ASP A 92 3.00 -5.04 10.64
N THR A 93 3.76 -6.09 10.93
CA THR A 93 4.49 -6.27 12.21
C THR A 93 5.92 -5.73 12.18
N THR A 94 6.34 -5.06 11.09
CA THR A 94 7.73 -4.59 10.98
C THR A 94 8.07 -3.50 12.01
N HIS A 95 9.30 -3.47 12.50
CA HIS A 95 9.77 -2.45 13.46
C HIS A 95 10.13 -1.10 12.81
N LEU A 96 9.80 -0.92 11.53
CA LEU A 96 10.06 0.34 10.83
C LEU A 96 9.09 1.43 11.30
N THR A 97 9.56 2.67 11.29
CA THR A 97 8.71 3.82 11.59
C THR A 97 7.96 4.24 10.33
N ASP A 98 6.72 4.72 10.48
CA ASP A 98 5.87 5.08 9.33
C ASP A 98 6.52 6.10 8.39
N GLY A 99 7.36 6.99 8.92
CA GLY A 99 8.10 7.98 8.13
C GLY A 99 9.33 7.44 7.38
N ARG A 100 9.68 6.18 7.61
CA ARG A 100 10.85 5.50 7.03
C ARG A 100 10.48 4.35 6.10
N LEU A 101 9.19 4.13 5.84
CA LEU A 101 8.76 3.17 4.84
C LEU A 101 9.08 3.70 3.45
N ASP A 102 9.81 2.89 2.69
CA ASP A 102 10.37 3.24 1.40
C ASP A 102 9.97 2.26 0.30
N ILE A 103 10.36 2.56 -0.94
CA ILE A 103 10.04 1.71 -2.09
C ILE A 103 10.62 0.31 -1.92
N ALA A 104 11.81 0.17 -1.32
CA ALA A 104 12.39 -1.14 -1.08
C ALA A 104 11.46 -1.96 -0.17
N TRP A 105 11.05 -1.43 0.99
CA TRP A 105 10.09 -2.11 1.86
C TRP A 105 8.78 -2.50 1.14
N ALA A 106 8.31 -1.67 0.21
CA ALA A 106 7.06 -1.88 -0.49
C ALA A 106 7.17 -2.77 -1.75
N LEU A 107 8.35 -2.94 -2.36
CA LEU A 107 8.52 -3.62 -3.67
C LEU A 107 9.68 -4.64 -3.72
N ASP A 108 10.37 -4.93 -2.61
CA ASP A 108 11.56 -5.82 -2.60
C ASP A 108 11.27 -7.21 -3.21
N THR A 109 10.06 -7.72 -3.00
CA THR A 109 9.60 -9.00 -3.54
C THR A 109 8.25 -8.84 -4.22
N GLN A 110 7.87 -9.83 -5.05
CA GLN A 110 6.55 -9.88 -5.68
C GLN A 110 5.43 -9.86 -4.62
N GLU A 111 5.60 -10.57 -3.50
CA GLU A 111 4.63 -10.57 -2.40
C GLU A 111 4.50 -9.19 -1.74
N HIS A 112 5.61 -8.47 -1.60
CA HIS A 112 5.60 -7.12 -1.03
C HIS A 112 4.82 -6.12 -1.90
N THR A 113 4.66 -6.37 -3.20
CA THR A 113 3.89 -5.47 -4.09
C THR A 113 2.45 -5.25 -3.65
N VAL A 114 1.88 -6.15 -2.83
CA VAL A 114 0.57 -5.95 -2.17
C VAL A 114 0.58 -4.70 -1.29
N ARG A 115 1.70 -4.39 -0.62
CA ARG A 115 1.86 -3.18 0.21
C ARG A 115 1.70 -1.92 -0.62
N MET A 116 2.42 -1.85 -1.75
CA MET A 116 2.34 -0.70 -2.66
C MET A 116 0.97 -0.60 -3.32
N THR A 117 0.39 -1.73 -3.73
CA THR A 117 -0.95 -1.78 -4.34
C THR A 117 -2.02 -1.27 -3.38
N LEU A 118 -2.05 -1.78 -2.15
CA LEU A 118 -3.00 -1.33 -1.13
C LEU A 118 -2.82 0.15 -0.83
N TRP A 119 -1.57 0.60 -0.68
CA TRP A 119 -1.28 2.00 -0.42
C TRP A 119 -1.80 2.92 -1.54
N LEU A 120 -1.50 2.61 -2.81
CA LEU A 120 -1.98 3.38 -3.96
C LEU A 120 -3.51 3.36 -4.06
N TRP A 121 -4.15 2.23 -3.76
CA TRP A 121 -5.62 2.15 -3.71
C TRP A 121 -6.20 3.07 -2.63
N MET A 122 -5.65 3.07 -1.42
CA MET A 122 -6.08 3.98 -0.35
C MET A 122 -5.91 5.46 -0.72
N LEU A 123 -4.85 5.80 -1.46
CA LEU A 123 -4.68 7.16 -2.00
C LEU A 123 -5.74 7.47 -3.06
N ALA A 124 -6.07 6.50 -3.93
CA ALA A 124 -7.12 6.65 -4.91
C ALA A 124 -8.49 6.91 -4.26
N GLU A 125 -8.81 6.22 -3.15
CA GLU A 125 -10.00 6.47 -2.34
C GLU A 125 -9.98 7.88 -1.73
N ARG A 126 -8.85 8.26 -1.10
CA ARG A 126 -8.67 9.57 -0.45
C ARG A 126 -8.91 10.72 -1.43
N GLU A 127 -8.34 10.61 -2.62
CA GLU A 127 -8.40 11.63 -3.67
C GLU A 127 -9.65 11.50 -4.55
N LYS A 128 -10.56 10.56 -4.22
CA LYS A 128 -11.80 10.30 -4.97
C LYS A 128 -11.55 10.02 -6.46
N LEU A 129 -10.42 9.38 -6.77
CA LEU A 129 -10.04 8.96 -8.12
C LEU A 129 -10.70 7.65 -8.52
N THR A 130 -11.15 6.88 -7.54
CA THR A 130 -11.97 5.68 -7.75
C THR A 130 -13.42 6.08 -8.00
N ALA A 131 -13.77 6.35 -9.24
CA ALA A 131 -15.17 6.26 -9.64
C ALA A 131 -15.52 4.78 -9.80
N PHE A 132 -16.39 4.26 -8.92
CA PHE A 132 -16.97 2.95 -9.14
C PHE A 132 -17.65 2.94 -10.52
N ARG A 133 -17.15 2.12 -11.43
CA ARG A 133 -17.75 1.87 -12.73
C ARG A 133 -18.16 0.42 -12.78
N VAL A 134 -19.44 0.19 -12.99
CA VAL A 134 -19.98 -1.14 -13.25
C VAL A 134 -19.21 -1.75 -14.42
N PRO A 135 -18.59 -2.94 -14.27
CA PRO A 135 -17.81 -3.53 -15.35
C PRO A 135 -18.70 -3.73 -16.59
N GLY A 136 -18.19 -3.43 -17.77
CA GLY A 136 -18.94 -3.63 -19.01
C GLY A 136 -19.03 -5.11 -19.38
N GLY A 137 -20.18 -5.55 -19.90
CA GLY A 137 -20.35 -6.85 -20.56
C GLY A 137 -21.32 -7.82 -19.88
N PHE A 138 -21.45 -7.76 -18.55
CA PHE A 138 -22.45 -8.55 -17.80
C PHE A 138 -23.51 -7.60 -17.23
N PRO A 139 -24.79 -7.99 -17.12
CA PRO A 139 -25.85 -7.15 -16.54
C PRO A 139 -25.71 -7.09 -15.01
N TYR A 140 -24.63 -6.49 -14.54
CA TYR A 140 -24.36 -6.25 -13.11
C TYR A 140 -25.36 -5.27 -12.48
N SER A 141 -26.24 -4.65 -13.27
CA SER A 141 -27.37 -3.85 -12.82
C SER A 141 -28.22 -4.61 -11.78
N LEU A 142 -28.41 -5.92 -11.92
CA LEU A 142 -29.15 -6.71 -10.92
C LEU A 142 -28.46 -6.81 -9.54
N ILE A 143 -27.14 -6.62 -9.50
CA ILE A 143 -26.33 -6.65 -8.27
C ILE A 143 -26.20 -5.25 -7.69
N TYR A 144 -26.01 -4.23 -8.54
CA TYR A 144 -25.72 -2.86 -8.12
C TYR A 144 -26.95 -1.93 -8.06
N ASP A 145 -28.06 -2.22 -8.75
CA ASP A 145 -29.30 -1.43 -8.66
C ASP A 145 -30.08 -1.75 -7.37
N ASN A 146 -29.86 -2.92 -6.79
CA ASN A 146 -30.38 -3.31 -5.47
C ASN A 146 -29.38 -3.01 -4.33
N TRP A 147 -28.26 -2.34 -4.64
CA TRP A 147 -27.31 -1.93 -3.61
C TRP A 147 -27.86 -0.72 -2.86
N ASP A 148 -28.50 -0.99 -1.72
CA ASP A 148 -28.89 0.02 -0.76
C ASP A 148 -27.63 0.44 0.04
N PRO A 149 -27.20 1.72 0.02
CA PRO A 149 -26.06 2.18 0.80
C PRO A 149 -26.22 1.99 2.32
N ALA A 150 -27.42 1.66 2.82
CA ALA A 150 -27.63 1.22 4.21
C ALA A 150 -26.98 -0.14 4.54
N TYR A 151 -26.61 -0.96 3.55
CA TYR A 151 -25.91 -2.24 3.80
C TYR A 151 -24.50 -2.08 4.37
N ASP A 152 -23.84 -0.93 4.17
CA ASP A 152 -22.54 -0.64 4.79
C ASP A 152 -22.66 -0.37 6.31
N GLU A 153 -23.86 -0.01 6.80
CA GLU A 153 -24.15 0.20 8.23
C GLU A 153 -24.35 -1.13 8.97
N TYR A 154 -24.90 -2.17 8.29
CA TYR A 154 -25.00 -3.53 8.83
C TYR A 154 -23.66 -4.26 8.90
N ALA A 155 -22.75 -4.00 7.95
CA ALA A 155 -21.40 -4.56 7.99
C ALA A 155 -20.57 -4.02 9.17
N GLN A 156 -20.85 -2.79 9.63
CA GLN A 156 -20.24 -2.21 10.83
C GLN A 156 -20.86 -2.74 12.13
N GLN A 157 -22.12 -3.20 12.13
CA GLN A 157 -22.74 -3.87 13.29
C GLN A 157 -22.29 -5.32 13.48
N ALA A 158 -21.86 -6.01 12.42
CA ALA A 158 -21.35 -7.38 12.51
C ALA A 158 -19.96 -7.48 13.17
N ASP A 159 -19.22 -6.37 13.28
CA ASP A 159 -17.90 -6.31 13.94
C ASP A 159 -18.01 -6.12 15.48
N ASP A 160 -19.19 -5.67 15.96
CA ASP A 160 -19.53 -5.55 17.39
C ASP A 160 -20.33 -6.76 17.91
N THR A 161 -20.61 -7.75 17.04
CA THR A 161 -21.24 -9.00 17.48
C THR A 161 -20.15 -9.96 17.92
N ASP A 162 -20.02 -10.10 19.23
CA ASP A 162 -19.16 -11.09 19.90
C ASP A 162 -19.55 -12.49 19.42
N TRP A 163 -18.75 -13.09 18.53
CA TRP A 163 -18.99 -14.40 17.91
C TRP A 163 -18.63 -15.57 18.84
N ASP A 164 -18.55 -15.35 20.15
CA ASP A 164 -18.04 -16.33 21.12
C ASP A 164 -19.10 -17.08 21.93
N ASP A 165 -20.41 -16.92 21.68
CA ASP A 165 -21.43 -17.71 22.39
C ASP A 165 -22.52 -18.24 21.44
N ASP A 166 -22.27 -19.42 20.86
CA ASP A 166 -23.29 -20.44 20.58
C ASP A 166 -22.58 -21.72 20.09
N GLU A 167 -21.75 -22.33 20.95
CA GLU A 167 -21.58 -23.78 20.87
C GLU A 167 -22.88 -24.41 21.38
N PRO A 168 -23.63 -25.16 20.56
CA PRO A 168 -24.80 -25.87 21.07
C PRO A 168 -24.33 -26.94 22.05
N ASP A 169 -24.79 -26.84 23.30
CA ASP A 169 -24.66 -27.87 24.33
C ASP A 169 -25.13 -29.23 23.76
N THR A 170 -24.19 -30.09 23.38
CA THR A 170 -24.48 -31.50 23.13
C THR A 170 -24.58 -32.22 24.47
N ASP A 171 -25.64 -31.96 25.23
CA ASP A 171 -26.21 -32.95 26.16
C ASP A 171 -27.09 -33.89 25.35
N GLY A 172 -26.52 -35.04 25.02
CA GLY A 172 -27.21 -36.10 24.30
C GLY A 172 -26.44 -37.38 24.46
N THR A 173 -26.66 -38.06 25.58
CA THR A 173 -26.32 -39.47 25.74
C THR A 173 -26.90 -40.27 24.57
N MET A 174 -26.06 -40.69 23.63
CA MET A 174 -26.42 -41.62 22.57
C MET A 174 -26.01 -43.02 23.04
N ASP A 175 -27.03 -43.85 23.26
CA ASP A 175 -26.97 -45.25 23.66
C ASP A 175 -26.34 -46.11 22.53
N ASP A 176 -25.34 -46.93 22.87
CA ASP A 176 -24.48 -47.70 21.96
C ASP A 176 -25.15 -48.94 21.32
N THR A 177 -26.47 -48.95 21.14
CA THR A 177 -27.21 -50.18 20.79
C THR A 177 -27.86 -50.28 19.41
N ASP A 178 -27.64 -49.35 18.47
CA ASP A 178 -28.41 -49.35 17.20
C ASP A 178 -27.58 -49.53 15.90
N TRP A 179 -26.42 -50.22 15.97
CA TRP A 179 -25.61 -50.55 14.78
C TRP A 179 -25.86 -51.93 14.15
N GLU A 180 -26.72 -52.78 14.70
CA GLU A 180 -27.02 -54.12 14.14
C GLU A 180 -28.46 -54.23 13.60
N ALA A 181 -28.86 -53.39 12.64
CA ALA A 181 -30.08 -53.65 11.87
C ALA A 181 -30.15 -52.90 10.54
N ARG A 182 -29.14 -53.03 9.67
CA ARG A 182 -29.28 -52.69 8.23
C ARG A 182 -28.18 -53.36 7.40
N GLY A 183 -28.49 -54.59 6.97
CA GLY A 183 -28.11 -55.19 5.67
C GLY A 183 -26.64 -55.28 5.32
#